data_AF-A0A538QIZ7-F1
#
_entry.id   AF-A0A538QIZ7-F1
#
_cell.length_a   1.000
_cell.length_b   1.000
_cell.length_c   1.000
_cell.angle_alpha   90.00
_cell.angle_beta   90.00
_cell.angle_gamma   90.00
#
_symmetry.space_group_name_H-M   'P 1'
#
loop_
_entity.id
_entity.type
_entity.pdbx_description
1 polymer ?
#
loop_
_entity_poly.entity_id
_entity_poly.type
_entity_poly.pdbx_seq_one_letter_code
_entity_poly.pdbx_strand_id
1 'polypeptide(L)'
;MRIPPEVAAGIAAGIAVLLVLMVIYRYLLRICRPNQILIFSGRKHTTSDGRVVGYRVVFGGRGVRVPVVETVHQMDVSLISVPIAVQGAYSEGGIPLNVHAIANIKVSTDRRYVGNAIERFLGK
;
A
#
# COMPACT_ATOMS: atom_id res chain seq x y z
N MET A 1 -4.85 53.08 -5.02
CA MET A 1 -5.84 52.37 -4.19
C MET A 1 -5.11 51.79 -2.98
N ARG A 2 -5.07 52.53 -1.85
CA ARG A 2 -4.40 52.07 -0.62
C ARG A 2 -5.35 51.15 0.12
N ILE A 3 -5.03 49.87 0.16
CA ILE A 3 -5.80 48.87 0.91
C ILE A 3 -5.63 49.21 2.40
N PRO A 4 -6.71 49.40 3.17
CA PRO A 4 -6.59 49.64 4.60
C PRO A 4 -5.87 48.44 5.27
N PRO A 5 -4.98 48.69 6.24
CA PRO A 5 -4.13 47.65 6.83
C PRO A 5 -4.93 46.50 7.47
N GLU A 6 -6.15 46.79 7.92
CA GLU A 6 -7.08 45.82 8.50
C GLU A 6 -7.59 44.80 7.48
N VAL A 7 -7.86 45.24 6.25
CA VAL A 7 -8.28 44.36 5.14
C VAL A 7 -7.09 43.53 4.65
N ALA A 8 -5.89 44.10 4.62
CA ALA A 8 -4.68 43.36 4.27
C ALA A 8 -4.38 42.23 5.29
N ALA A 9 -4.56 42.49 6.59
CA ALA A 9 -4.39 41.50 7.65
C ALA A 9 -5.43 40.38 7.57
N GLY A 10 -6.70 40.71 7.30
CA GLY A 10 -7.77 39.71 7.13
C GLY A 10 -7.53 38.78 5.94
N ILE A 11 -7.07 39.32 4.81
CA ILE A 11 -6.72 38.53 3.62
C ILE A 11 -5.53 37.61 3.91
N ALA A 12 -4.48 38.12 4.57
CA ALA A 12 -3.31 37.33 4.93
C ALA A 12 -3.66 36.15 5.87
N ALA A 13 -4.50 36.40 6.88
CA ALA A 13 -4.97 35.35 7.78
C ALA A 13 -5.82 34.29 7.05
N GLY A 14 -6.71 34.72 6.15
CA GLY A 14 -7.51 33.81 5.33
C GLY A 14 -6.65 32.89 4.44
N ILE A 15 -5.63 33.46 3.79
CA ILE A 15 -4.69 32.69 2.97
C ILE A 15 -3.88 31.70 3.83
N ALA A 16 -3.42 32.13 5.01
CA ALA A 16 -2.67 31.26 5.92
C ALA A 16 -3.50 30.04 6.35
N VAL A 17 -4.77 30.23 6.73
CA VAL A 17 -5.68 29.15 7.11
C VAL A 17 -5.91 28.18 5.94
N LEU A 18 -6.10 28.70 4.73
CA LEU A 18 -6.31 27.88 3.53
C LEU A 18 -5.08 27.04 3.18
N LEU A 19 -3.88 27.61 3.30
CA LEU A 19 -2.62 26.88 3.10
C LEU A 19 -2.44 25.77 4.14
N VAL A 20 -2.73 26.04 5.41
CA VAL A 20 -2.66 25.02 6.47
C VAL A 20 -3.64 23.86 6.18
N LEU A 21 -4.88 24.16 5.81
CA LEU A 21 -5.88 23.16 5.41
C LEU A 21 -5.41 22.32 4.22
N MET A 22 -4.79 22.95 3.21
CA MET A 22 -4.27 22.25 2.03
C MET A 22 -3.14 21.28 2.40
N VAL A 23 -2.23 21.69 3.29
CA VAL A 23 -1.13 20.84 3.78
C VAL A 23 -1.68 19.64 4.55
N ILE A 24 -2.65 19.87 5.45
CA ILE A 24 -3.30 18.80 6.21
C ILE A 24 -3.98 17.81 5.26
N TYR A 25 -4.75 18.29 4.29
CA TYR A 25 -5.44 17.43 3.32
C TYR A 25 -4.48 16.56 2.51
N ARG A 26 -3.35 17.13 2.05
CA ARG A 26 -2.30 16.38 1.36
C ARG A 26 -1.63 15.35 2.26
N TYR A 27 -1.47 15.65 3.55
CA TYR A 27 -0.86 14.73 4.50
C TYR A 27 -1.79 13.55 4.84
N LEU A 28 -3.10 13.78 4.88
CA LEU A 28 -4.11 12.75 5.15
C LEU A 28 -4.33 11.81 3.97
N LEU A 29 -4.22 12.30 2.74
CA LEU A 29 -4.50 11.50 1.55
C LEU A 29 -3.27 10.73 1.07
N ARG A 30 -3.37 9.40 1.12
CA ARG A 30 -2.41 8.52 0.44
C ARG A 30 -3.03 7.89 -0.79
N ILE A 31 -2.35 8.03 -1.92
CA ILE A 31 -2.77 7.49 -3.21
C ILE A 31 -2.16 6.09 -3.35
N CYS A 32 -3.00 5.09 -3.62
CA CYS A 32 -2.59 3.73 -3.97
C CYS A 32 -2.31 3.66 -5.47
N ARG A 33 -1.16 3.14 -5.87
CA ARG A 33 -0.94 2.75 -7.27
C ARG A 33 -1.72 1.46 -7.60
N PRO A 34 -2.12 1.22 -8.86
CA PRO A 34 -2.88 0.01 -9.22
C PRO A 34 -2.17 -1.31 -8.92
N ASN A 35 -0.84 -1.31 -8.94
CA ASN A 35 0.02 -2.45 -8.62
C ASN A 35 0.48 -2.47 -7.15
N GLN A 36 -0.16 -1.68 -6.29
CA GLN A 36 0.16 -1.60 -4.87
C GLN A 36 -1.11 -1.68 -4.03
N ILE A 37 -0.95 -2.15 -2.80
CA ILE A 37 -2.00 -2.11 -1.79
C ILE A 37 -1.54 -1.26 -0.61
N LEU A 38 -2.48 -0.55 0.01
CA LEU A 38 -2.22 0.18 1.25
C LEU A 38 -2.77 -0.61 2.42
N ILE A 39 -1.95 -0.78 3.44
CA ILE A 39 -2.30 -1.38 4.72
C ILE A 39 -2.27 -0.28 5.76
N PHE A 40 -3.41 0.01 6.36
CA PHE A 40 -3.51 0.94 7.48
C PHE A 40 -3.57 0.10 8.76
N SER A 41 -2.50 0.12 9.55
CA SER A 41 -2.37 -0.60 10.81
C SER A 41 -2.58 0.32 12.02
N GLY A 42 -3.10 -0.20 13.12
CA GLY A 42 -3.24 0.52 14.39
C GLY A 42 -4.64 0.49 15.01
N ARG A 43 -5.68 0.21 14.21
CA ARG A 43 -7.05 0.03 14.69
C ARG A 43 -7.50 -1.41 14.50
N LYS A 44 -8.33 -1.91 15.43
CA LYS A 44 -8.98 -3.21 15.29
C LYS A 44 -10.09 -3.10 14.24
N HIS A 45 -10.05 -3.97 13.26
CA HIS A 45 -11.04 -4.14 12.20
C HIS A 45 -11.53 -5.58 12.18
N THR A 46 -12.82 -5.77 11.94
CA THR A 46 -13.39 -7.11 11.76
C THR A 46 -13.40 -7.42 10.26
N THR A 47 -12.71 -8.48 9.88
CA THR A 47 -12.69 -9.01 8.51
C THR A 47 -14.02 -9.68 8.18
N SER A 48 -14.31 -9.85 6.89
CA SER A 48 -15.51 -10.53 6.39
C SER A 48 -15.73 -11.93 6.99
N ASP A 49 -14.64 -12.61 7.34
CA ASP A 49 -14.63 -13.95 7.93
C ASP A 49 -14.77 -13.93 9.48
N GLY A 50 -15.13 -12.78 10.07
CA GLY A 50 -15.35 -12.62 11.52
C GLY A 50 -14.08 -12.50 12.37
N ARG A 51 -12.88 -12.55 11.76
CA ARG A 51 -11.61 -12.37 12.47
C ARG A 51 -11.35 -10.90 12.78
N VAL A 52 -10.88 -10.61 13.99
CA VAL A 52 -10.44 -9.27 14.38
C VAL A 52 -8.97 -9.11 14.03
N VAL A 53 -8.67 -8.22 13.08
CA VAL A 53 -7.32 -7.90 12.60
C VAL A 53 -6.95 -6.47 12.99
N GLY A 54 -5.68 -6.19 13.26
CA GLY A 54 -5.19 -4.85 13.65
C GLY A 54 -4.98 -3.89 12.48
N TYR A 55 -5.52 -4.20 11.30
CA TYR A 55 -5.29 -3.45 10.07
C TYR A 55 -6.48 -3.48 9.12
N ARG A 56 -6.54 -2.52 8.20
CA ARG A 56 -7.45 -2.51 7.05
C ARG A 56 -6.67 -2.41 5.73
N VAL A 57 -7.20 -3.05 4.70
CA VAL A 57 -6.56 -3.10 3.37
C VAL A 57 -7.39 -2.34 2.34
N VAL A 58 -6.72 -1.46 1.60
CA VAL A 58 -7.29 -0.71 0.48
C VAL A 58 -6.56 -1.10 -0.81
N PHE A 59 -7.35 -1.56 -1.79
CA PHE A 59 -6.87 -1.99 -3.10
C PHE A 59 -7.15 -0.90 -4.12
N GLY A 60 -6.10 -0.34 -4.73
CA GLY A 60 -6.25 0.77 -5.68
C GLY A 60 -6.92 2.02 -5.07
N GLY A 61 -6.92 3.13 -5.81
CA GLY A 61 -7.62 4.35 -5.42
C GLY A 61 -6.91 5.19 -4.35
N ARG A 62 -7.69 5.76 -3.42
CA ARG A 62 -7.20 6.70 -2.40
C ARG A 62 -7.67 6.24 -1.03
N GLY A 63 -6.77 6.24 -0.06
CA GLY A 63 -7.10 6.01 1.34
C GLY A 63 -6.81 7.26 2.18
N VAL A 64 -7.72 7.57 3.09
CA VAL A 64 -7.52 8.61 4.10
C VAL A 64 -6.83 7.96 5.30
N ARG A 65 -5.65 8.46 5.67
CA ARG A 65 -4.88 8.09 6.87
C ARG A 65 -5.32 8.97 8.03
N VAL A 66 -5.56 8.38 9.20
CA VAL A 66 -5.66 9.13 10.46
C VAL A 66 -4.28 9.13 11.15
N PRO A 67 -3.52 10.24 11.09
CA PRO A 67 -2.08 10.20 11.27
C PRO A 67 -1.58 9.88 12.68
N VAL A 68 -2.44 10.09 13.68
CA VAL A 68 -2.12 9.90 15.10
C VAL A 68 -2.31 8.44 15.53
N VAL A 69 -3.20 7.68 14.86
CA VAL A 69 -3.62 6.34 15.32
C VAL A 69 -3.36 5.25 14.28
N GLU A 70 -3.17 5.63 13.01
CA GLU A 70 -2.99 4.68 11.91
C GLU A 70 -1.63 4.85 11.24
N THR A 71 -0.84 3.78 11.19
CA THR A 71 0.38 3.70 10.38
C THR A 71 0.04 3.17 8.99
N VAL A 72 0.59 3.77 7.94
CA VAL A 72 0.33 3.36 6.56
C VAL A 72 1.55 2.66 6.01
N HIS A 73 1.35 1.41 5.61
CA HIS A 73 2.31 0.64 4.85
C HIS A 73 1.83 0.45 3.42
N GLN A 74 2.79 0.31 2.51
CA GLN A 74 2.53 0.02 1.11
C GLN A 74 3.15 -1.34 0.81
N MET A 75 2.39 -2.23 0.16
CA MET A 75 2.90 -3.52 -0.29
C MET A 75 2.74 -3.59 -1.80
N ASP A 76 3.83 -3.91 -2.49
CA ASP A 76 3.83 -4.12 -3.92
C ASP A 76 3.20 -5.48 -4.24
N VAL A 77 2.23 -5.47 -5.16
CA VAL A 77 1.56 -6.68 -5.65
C VAL A 77 1.82 -6.86 -7.15
N SER A 78 2.90 -6.29 -7.67
CA SER A 78 3.36 -6.49 -9.04
C SER A 78 3.79 -7.93 -9.30
N LEU A 79 3.90 -8.28 -10.58
CA LEU A 79 4.45 -9.55 -11.01
C LEU A 79 5.93 -9.62 -10.62
N ILE A 80 6.34 -10.73 -10.00
CA ILE A 80 7.73 -11.02 -9.64
C ILE A 80 8.18 -12.20 -10.49
N SER A 81 9.31 -12.05 -11.18
CA SER A 81 9.93 -13.11 -11.98
C SER A 81 11.07 -13.75 -11.21
N VAL A 82 10.95 -15.04 -10.93
CA VAL A 82 11.96 -15.83 -10.22
C VAL A 82 12.65 -16.75 -11.22
N PRO A 83 13.94 -16.52 -11.54
CA PRO A 83 14.69 -17.44 -12.39
C PRO A 83 14.93 -18.75 -11.62
N ILE A 84 14.70 -19.86 -12.29
CA ILE A 84 14.90 -21.22 -11.78
C ILE A 84 15.90 -21.90 -12.70
N ALA A 85 17.00 -22.38 -12.13
CA ALA A 85 17.97 -23.20 -12.83
C ALA A 85 18.15 -24.50 -12.04
N VAL A 86 17.80 -25.63 -12.65
CA VAL A 86 17.98 -26.96 -12.04
C VAL A 86 19.05 -27.69 -12.85
N GLN A 87 20.11 -28.12 -12.17
CA GLN A 87 21.16 -28.94 -12.76
C GLN A 87 20.92 -30.40 -12.41
N GLY A 88 21.11 -31.31 -13.37
CA GLY A 88 20.94 -32.75 -13.15
C GLY A 88 19.51 -33.19 -12.82
N ALA A 89 18.50 -32.50 -13.38
CA ALA A 89 17.12 -32.96 -13.29
C ALA A 89 16.96 -34.24 -14.12
N TYR A 90 16.58 -35.35 -13.49
CA TYR A 90 16.34 -36.60 -14.21
C TYR A 90 14.99 -36.59 -14.90
N SER A 91 14.99 -36.91 -16.19
CA SER A 91 13.74 -37.18 -16.93
C SER A 91 13.14 -38.52 -16.51
N GLU A 92 11.87 -38.75 -16.82
CA GLU A 92 11.22 -40.07 -16.68
C GLU A 92 12.02 -41.21 -17.35
N GLY A 93 12.78 -40.90 -18.41
CA GLY A 93 13.68 -41.83 -19.09
C GLY A 93 15.08 -41.98 -18.48
N GLY A 94 15.37 -41.40 -17.30
CA GLY A 94 16.64 -41.53 -16.59
C GLY A 94 17.81 -40.68 -17.11
N ILE A 95 17.58 -39.85 -18.13
CA ILE A 95 18.61 -38.97 -18.70
C ILE A 95 18.68 -37.67 -17.88
N PRO A 96 19.87 -37.28 -17.38
CA PRO A 96 20.05 -36.02 -16.66
C PRO A 96 19.93 -34.82 -17.63
N LEU A 97 19.13 -33.84 -17.25
CA LEU A 97 18.89 -32.60 -17.99
C LEU A 97 19.21 -31.38 -17.13
N ASN A 98 19.68 -30.32 -17.79
CA ASN A 98 19.83 -29.00 -17.19
C ASN A 98 18.66 -28.12 -17.67
N VAL A 99 17.86 -27.63 -16.74
CA VAL A 99 16.63 -26.89 -17.05
C VAL A 99 16.78 -25.46 -16.56
N HIS A 100 16.58 -24.51 -17.47
CA HIS A 100 16.47 -23.08 -17.17
C HIS A 100 15.03 -22.64 -17.42
N ALA A 101 14.40 -22.06 -16.41
CA ALA A 101 13.02 -21.57 -16.45
C ALA A 101 12.88 -20.23 -15.74
N ILE A 102 11.84 -19.47 -16.06
CA ILE A 102 11.46 -18.26 -15.34
C ILE A 102 10.04 -18.46 -14.82
N ALA A 103 9.87 -18.48 -13.50
CA ALA A 103 8.57 -18.54 -12.87
C ALA A 103 8.06 -17.13 -12.60
N ASN A 104 6.89 -16.79 -13.17
CA ASN A 104 6.22 -15.53 -12.89
C ASN A 104 5.17 -15.74 -11.80
N ILE A 105 5.33 -15.06 -10.67
CA ILE A 105 4.43 -15.15 -9.52
C ILE A 105 3.87 -13.78 -9.16
N LYS A 106 2.68 -13.75 -8.54
CA LYS A 106 2.03 -12.51 -8.07
C LYS A 106 1.33 -12.76 -6.75
N VAL A 107 1.33 -11.75 -5.87
CA VAL A 107 0.54 -11.78 -4.64
C VAL A 107 -0.94 -11.58 -4.97
N SER A 108 -1.80 -12.47 -4.45
CA SER A 108 -3.24 -12.37 -4.65
C SER A 108 -3.80 -11.10 -4.03
N THR A 109 -4.66 -10.41 -4.78
CA THR A 109 -5.35 -9.18 -4.38
C THR A 109 -6.74 -9.48 -3.76
N ASP A 110 -7.11 -10.77 -3.65
CA ASP A 110 -8.36 -11.18 -3.02
C ASP A 110 -8.31 -10.95 -1.50
N ARG A 111 -9.36 -10.33 -0.93
CA ARG A 111 -9.49 -10.08 0.51
C ARG A 111 -9.36 -11.34 1.36
N ARG A 112 -9.76 -12.50 0.84
CA ARG A 112 -9.71 -13.77 1.57
C ARG A 112 -8.27 -14.25 1.80
N TYR A 113 -7.36 -13.96 0.86
CA TYR A 113 -6.00 -14.50 0.87
C TYR A 113 -4.92 -13.46 1.16
N VAL A 114 -5.20 -12.17 0.97
CA VAL A 114 -4.22 -11.08 1.15
C VAL A 114 -3.67 -11.01 2.56
N GLY A 115 -4.46 -11.40 3.58
CA GLY A 115 -4.03 -11.36 4.98
C GLY A 115 -2.76 -12.19 5.22
N ASN A 116 -2.66 -13.37 4.60
CA ASN A 116 -1.48 -14.23 4.69
C ASN A 116 -0.24 -13.56 4.11
N ALA A 117 -0.40 -12.81 3.01
CA ALA A 117 0.71 -12.07 2.42
C ALA A 117 1.11 -10.90 3.32
N ILE A 118 0.16 -10.16 3.88
CA ILE A 118 0.43 -9.05 4.79
C ILE A 118 1.23 -9.55 6.00
N GLU A 119 0.83 -10.64 6.65
CA GLU A 119 1.56 -11.18 7.80
C GLU A 119 3.00 -11.61 7.48
N ARG A 120 3.27 -12.02 6.24
CA ARG A 120 4.59 -12.51 5.81
C ARG A 120 5.50 -11.42 5.25
N PHE A 121 4.93 -10.40 4.63
CA PHE A 121 5.68 -9.34 3.93
C PHE A 121 5.69 -8.02 4.72
N LEU A 122 4.72 -7.79 5.61
CA LEU A 122 4.64 -6.57 6.41
C LEU A 122 5.44 -6.75 7.72
N GLY A 123 6.73 -6.42 7.69
CA GLY A 123 7.63 -6.55 8.84
C GLY A 123 9.07 -6.94 8.52
N LYS A 124 9.45 -6.92 7.24
CA LYS A 124 10.85 -6.96 6.81
C LYS A 124 11.31 -5.58 6.36
#